data_AF-A0A0C1U4B4-F1
#
_entry.id   AF-A0A0C1U4B4-F1
#
_cell.length_a   1.000
_cell.length_b   1.000
_cell.length_c   1.000
_cell.angle_alpha   90.00
_cell.angle_beta   90.00
_cell.angle_gamma   90.00
#
_symmetry.space_group_name_H-M   'P 1'
#
loop_
_entity.id
_entity.type
_entity.pdbx_description
1 polymer ?
#
loop_
_entity_poly.entity_id
_entity_poly.type
_entity_poly.pdbx_seq_one_letter_code
_entity_poly.pdbx_strand_id
1 'polypeptide(L)'
;MYPTIQPGDKIFVTRNYSEKSLKRGDILVFHSKELGEDLIKRLIGLPGETINVKSDGTVYINGEKLDEPYVIYNSDKEVTLQVPENSYVFIGDNRANSFDARYWENPYISYDDIMGKARFIIKPFSRFGKLQ
;
A
#
# COMPACT_ATOMS: atom_id res chain seq x y z
N MET A 1 6.69 -2.99 5.26
CA MET A 1 7.10 -1.84 4.44
C MET A 1 8.62 -1.68 4.31
N TYR A 2 9.44 -2.65 4.73
CA TYR A 2 10.88 -2.63 4.48
C TYR A 2 11.15 -2.67 2.95
N PRO A 3 12.16 -1.96 2.40
CA PRO A 3 13.16 -1.16 3.10
C PRO A 3 12.71 0.28 3.38
N THR A 4 11.61 0.72 2.76
CA THR A 4 11.05 2.09 2.81
C THR A 4 10.77 2.53 4.24
N ILE A 5 10.12 1.69 5.04
CA ILE A 5 9.88 1.89 6.47
C ILE A 5 10.39 0.66 7.22
N GLN A 6 11.25 0.89 8.20
CA GLN A 6 11.91 -0.15 8.99
C GLN A 6 11.34 -0.21 10.41
N PRO A 7 11.42 -1.38 11.09
CA PRO A 7 11.11 -1.47 12.50
C PRO A 7 11.88 -0.40 13.30
N GLY A 8 11.15 0.37 14.13
CA GLY A 8 11.71 1.46 14.92
C GLY A 8 11.62 2.86 14.29
N ASP A 9 11.32 2.97 12.98
CA ASP A 9 11.07 4.26 12.35
C ASP A 9 9.86 4.96 13.02
N LYS A 10 10.00 6.24 13.35
CA LYS A 10 8.89 7.12 13.73
C LYS A 10 8.53 7.95 12.51
N ILE A 11 7.27 7.87 12.09
CA ILE A 11 6.77 8.52 10.88
C ILE A 11 5.84 9.68 11.20
N PHE A 12 5.88 10.71 10.37
CA PHE A 12 4.95 11.82 10.38
C PHE A 12 3.83 11.57 9.37
N VAL A 13 2.59 11.60 9.85
CA VAL A 13 1.38 11.29 9.07
C VAL A 13 0.47 12.51 9.04
N THR A 14 -0.03 12.87 7.85
CA THR A 14 -0.95 13.99 7.64
C THR A 14 -2.37 13.51 7.36
N ARG A 15 -3.36 14.19 7.93
CA ARG A 15 -4.80 13.98 7.65
C ARG A 15 -5.39 14.87 6.55
N ASN A 16 -4.55 15.68 5.89
CA ASN A 16 -4.97 16.50 4.77
C ASN A 16 -4.96 15.66 3.47
N TYR A 17 -6.09 15.04 3.18
CA TYR A 17 -6.36 14.32 1.94
C TYR A 17 -7.87 14.31 1.65
N SER A 18 -8.18 14.02 0.41
CA SER A 18 -9.51 13.70 -0.12
C SER A 18 -9.38 12.54 -1.11
N GLU A 19 -10.48 11.88 -1.47
CA GLU A 19 -10.53 10.82 -2.49
C GLU A 19 -9.73 11.20 -3.75
N LYS A 20 -9.99 12.40 -4.29
CA LYS A 20 -9.33 12.93 -5.50
C LYS A 20 -7.84 13.17 -5.34
N SER A 21 -7.37 13.33 -4.11
CA SER A 21 -5.94 13.58 -3.83
C SER A 21 -5.15 12.30 -3.62
N LEU A 22 -5.81 11.15 -3.41
CA LEU A 22 -5.14 9.85 -3.25
C LEU A 22 -4.53 9.43 -4.59
N LYS A 23 -3.27 9.05 -4.57
CA LYS A 23 -2.52 8.68 -5.77
C LYS A 23 -1.86 7.34 -5.56
N ARG A 24 -1.81 6.54 -6.63
CA ARG A 24 -1.00 5.31 -6.64
C ARG A 24 0.43 5.63 -6.20
N GLY A 25 0.97 4.79 -5.34
CA GLY A 25 2.28 4.99 -4.72
C GLY A 25 2.24 5.74 -3.39
N ASP A 26 1.15 6.43 -3.02
CA ASP A 26 1.02 6.99 -1.68
C ASP A 26 1.18 5.88 -0.62
N ILE A 27 1.86 6.19 0.48
CA ILE A 27 1.92 5.32 1.66
C ILE A 27 0.90 5.82 2.67
N LEU A 28 -0.09 5.00 3.00
CA LEU A 28 -1.19 5.40 3.86
C LEU A 28 -1.30 4.51 5.09
N VAL A 29 -1.77 5.13 6.17
CA VAL A 29 -2.25 4.45 7.37
C VAL A 29 -3.76 4.31 7.24
N PHE A 30 -4.28 3.12 7.52
CA PHE A 30 -5.72 2.82 7.51
C PHE A 30 -6.04 1.76 8.55
N HIS A 31 -7.30 1.71 8.96
CA HIS A 31 -7.80 0.68 9.86
C HIS A 31 -8.31 -0.52 9.07
N SER A 32 -7.77 -1.71 9.32
CA SER A 32 -8.31 -2.95 8.76
C SER A 32 -9.41 -3.49 9.66
N LYS A 33 -10.66 -3.41 9.19
CA LYS A 33 -11.82 -3.98 9.92
C LYS A 33 -11.74 -5.51 10.04
N GLU A 34 -11.22 -6.18 9.01
CA GLU A 34 -11.04 -7.64 9.01
C GLU A 34 -10.07 -8.10 10.09
N LEU A 35 -8.95 -7.36 10.25
CA LEU A 35 -7.88 -7.74 11.18
C LEU A 35 -8.02 -7.05 12.55
N GLY A 36 -8.85 -6.02 12.66
CA GLY A 36 -9.00 -5.23 13.88
C GLY A 36 -7.76 -4.42 14.26
N GLU A 37 -6.93 -4.03 13.28
CA GLU A 37 -5.67 -3.32 13.52
C GLU A 37 -5.39 -2.20 12.50
N ASP A 38 -4.57 -1.24 12.91
CA ASP A 38 -4.09 -0.17 12.04
C ASP A 38 -2.88 -0.64 11.24
N LEU A 39 -2.95 -0.49 9.92
CA LEU A 39 -1.91 -0.92 9.00
C LEU A 39 -1.32 0.27 8.26
N ILE A 40 -0.07 0.10 7.82
CA ILE A 40 0.60 1.00 6.88
C ILE A 40 1.08 0.22 5.66
N LYS A 41 0.59 0.61 4.49
CA LYS A 41 0.91 -0.04 3.21
C LYS A 41 0.97 1.00 2.08
N ARG A 42 1.44 0.57 0.91
CA ARG A 42 1.42 1.42 -0.28
C ARG A 42 0.13 1.22 -1.06
N LEU A 43 -0.46 2.31 -1.51
CA LEU A 43 -1.64 2.33 -2.35
C LEU A 43 -1.27 1.86 -3.76
N ILE A 44 -1.76 0.68 -4.14
CA ILE A 44 -1.49 0.07 -5.44
C ILE A 44 -2.70 0.11 -6.36
N GLY A 45 -3.95 -0.03 -5.87
CA GLY A 45 -5.14 0.01 -6.73
C GLY A 45 -6.09 1.14 -6.36
N LEU A 46 -6.54 1.89 -7.36
CA LEU A 46 -7.53 2.96 -7.25
C LEU A 46 -8.93 2.46 -7.65
N PRO A 47 -10.01 3.18 -7.28
CA PRO A 47 -11.37 2.81 -7.64
C PRO A 47 -11.54 2.54 -9.15
N GLY A 48 -12.26 1.46 -9.47
CA GLY A 48 -12.59 1.07 -10.85
C GLY A 48 -11.48 0.34 -11.61
N GLU A 49 -10.31 0.12 -11.00
CA GLU A 49 -9.17 -0.52 -11.67
C GLU A 49 -9.17 -2.04 -11.54
N THR A 50 -8.51 -2.71 -12.48
CA THR A 50 -8.13 -4.12 -12.36
C THR A 50 -6.64 -4.22 -12.04
N ILE A 51 -6.32 -4.93 -10.97
CA ILE A 51 -4.96 -5.22 -10.54
C ILE A 51 -4.67 -6.69 -10.83
N ASN A 52 -3.62 -6.97 -11.59
CA ASN A 52 -3.13 -8.33 -11.79
C ASN A 52 -1.72 -8.46 -11.22
N VAL A 53 -1.57 -9.27 -10.18
CA VAL A 53 -0.25 -9.69 -9.67
C VAL A 53 0.06 -11.03 -10.30
N LYS A 54 1.19 -11.14 -11.00
CA LYS A 54 1.64 -12.39 -11.63
C LYS A 54 2.48 -13.23 -10.66
N SER A 55 2.65 -14.51 -10.99
CA SER A 55 3.44 -15.47 -10.20
C SER A 55 4.92 -15.11 -10.06
N ASP A 56 5.45 -14.17 -10.87
CA ASP A 56 6.81 -13.64 -10.76
C ASP A 56 6.89 -12.38 -9.88
N GLY A 57 5.74 -11.94 -9.33
CA GLY A 57 5.57 -10.74 -8.53
C GLY A 57 5.31 -9.47 -9.33
N THR A 58 5.29 -9.53 -10.67
CA THR A 58 5.02 -8.37 -11.52
C THR A 58 3.57 -7.92 -11.37
N VAL A 59 3.36 -6.61 -11.19
CA VAL A 59 2.03 -6.01 -11.05
C VAL A 59 1.64 -5.30 -12.34
N TYR A 60 0.39 -5.50 -12.76
CA TYR A 60 -0.25 -4.79 -13.86
C TYR A 60 -1.50 -4.08 -13.37
N ILE A 61 -1.74 -2.87 -13.88
CA ILE A 61 -2.93 -2.06 -13.63
C ILE A 61 -3.63 -1.87 -14.96
N ASN A 62 -4.87 -2.35 -15.08
CA ASN A 62 -5.65 -2.29 -16.32
C ASN A 62 -4.87 -2.83 -17.54
N GLY A 63 -4.01 -3.84 -17.32
CA GLY A 63 -3.16 -4.45 -18.35
C GLY A 63 -1.81 -3.77 -18.58
N GLU A 64 -1.54 -2.59 -18.00
CA GLU A 64 -0.24 -1.92 -18.10
C GLU A 64 0.68 -2.30 -16.94
N LYS A 65 1.94 -2.63 -17.24
CA LYS A 65 2.92 -3.00 -16.21
C LYS A 65 3.22 -1.79 -15.32
N LEU A 66 3.10 -1.98 -14.01
CA LEU A 66 3.46 -0.97 -13.02
C LEU A 66 4.98 -1.00 -12.77
N ASP A 67 5.61 0.17 -12.79
CA ASP A 67 7.00 0.33 -12.37
C ASP A 67 7.07 0.47 -10.83
N GLU A 68 7.84 -0.40 -10.20
CA GLU A 68 7.88 -0.55 -8.73
C GLU A 68 9.31 -0.62 -8.20
N PRO A 69 10.13 0.45 -8.36
CA PRO A 69 11.53 0.45 -7.94
C PRO A 69 11.73 0.34 -6.42
N TYR A 70 10.66 0.52 -5.65
CA TYR A 70 10.63 0.40 -4.19
C TYR A 70 10.41 -1.05 -3.70
N VAL A 71 10.06 -1.97 -4.60
CA VAL A 71 9.79 -3.36 -4.24
C VAL A 71 11.08 -4.10 -4.01
N ILE A 72 11.10 -4.86 -2.93
CA ILE A 72 12.12 -5.88 -2.71
C ILE A 72 11.47 -7.22 -2.46
N TYR A 73 12.23 -8.29 -2.75
CA TYR A 73 11.84 -9.68 -2.54
C TYR A 73 10.46 -10.00 -3.11
N ASN A 74 10.43 -10.37 -4.40
CA ASN A 74 9.18 -10.71 -5.07
C ASN A 74 8.39 -11.81 -4.34
N SER A 75 7.09 -11.79 -4.52
CA SER A 75 6.17 -12.81 -4.04
C SER A 75 5.60 -13.55 -5.24
N ASP A 76 5.37 -14.83 -5.07
CA ASP A 76 4.80 -15.74 -6.05
C ASP A 76 3.26 -15.81 -6.02
N LYS A 77 2.61 -14.97 -5.21
CA LYS A 77 1.16 -14.95 -5.05
C LYS A 77 0.48 -14.27 -6.23
N GLU A 78 0.05 -15.07 -7.18
CA GLU A 78 -0.81 -14.62 -8.28
C GLU A 78 -2.23 -14.31 -7.78
N VAL A 79 -2.74 -13.13 -8.13
CA VAL A 79 -4.12 -12.70 -7.82
C VAL A 79 -4.60 -11.67 -8.84
N THR A 80 -5.91 -11.68 -9.11
CA THR A 80 -6.59 -10.63 -9.87
C THR A 80 -7.64 -9.98 -8.99
N LEU A 81 -7.58 -8.65 -8.86
CA LEU A 81 -8.47 -7.86 -8.02
C LEU A 81 -9.15 -6.80 -8.88
N GLN A 82 -10.48 -6.79 -8.88
CA GLN A 82 -11.26 -5.69 -9.46
C GLN A 82 -11.63 -4.74 -8.32
N VAL A 83 -11.12 -3.51 -8.35
CA VAL A 83 -11.29 -2.55 -7.26
C VAL A 83 -12.67 -1.92 -7.35
N PRO A 84 -13.55 -2.10 -6.34
CA PRO A 84 -14.85 -1.46 -6.33
C PRO A 84 -14.73 0.06 -6.30
N GLU A 85 -15.83 0.74 -6.61
CA GLU A 85 -15.95 2.18 -6.34
C GLU A 85 -15.72 2.47 -4.86
N ASN A 86 -15.16 3.65 -4.56
CA ASN A 86 -14.83 4.12 -3.21
C ASN A 86 -13.89 3.18 -2.40
N SER A 87 -13.18 2.28 -3.07
CA SER A 87 -12.30 1.28 -2.45
C SER A 87 -10.88 1.36 -3.00
N TYR A 88 -9.94 0.86 -2.21
CA TYR A 88 -8.52 0.91 -2.52
C TYR A 88 -7.82 -0.41 -2.21
N VAL A 89 -6.80 -0.74 -3.00
CA VAL A 89 -5.97 -1.93 -2.79
C VAL A 89 -4.59 -1.52 -2.31
N PHE A 90 -4.16 -2.16 -1.23
CA PHE A 90 -2.92 -1.86 -0.54
C PHE A 90 -1.98 -3.05 -0.50
N ILE A 91 -0.72 -2.86 -0.87
CA ILE A 91 0.31 -3.92 -0.89
C ILE A 91 1.58 -3.39 -0.21
N GLY A 92 2.30 -4.29 0.48
CA GLY A 92 3.57 -3.94 1.12
C GLY A 92 4.77 -3.95 0.17
N ASP A 93 5.74 -3.08 0.44
CA ASP A 93 6.99 -2.99 -0.35
C ASP A 93 7.89 -4.24 -0.23
N ASN A 94 7.91 -4.89 0.95
CA ASN A 94 8.55 -6.19 1.13
C ASN A 94 7.54 -7.27 0.71
N ARG A 95 7.49 -7.57 -0.59
CA ARG A 95 6.37 -8.33 -1.20
C ARG A 95 6.25 -9.73 -0.63
N ALA A 96 7.37 -10.44 -0.49
CA ALA A 96 7.43 -11.79 0.05
C ALA A 96 7.00 -11.86 1.53
N ASN A 97 7.17 -10.78 2.30
CA ASN A 97 6.94 -10.77 3.74
C ASN A 97 5.88 -9.74 4.16
N SER A 98 4.82 -9.60 3.36
CA SER A 98 3.72 -8.69 3.66
C SER A 98 2.40 -9.42 3.53
N PHE A 99 1.74 -9.63 4.67
CA PHE A 99 0.31 -9.95 4.71
C PHE A 99 -0.47 -8.69 4.33
N ASP A 100 -1.07 -8.70 3.13
CA ASP A 100 -1.75 -7.58 2.51
C ASP A 100 -2.88 -8.07 1.58
N ALA A 101 -3.45 -7.19 0.76
CA ALA A 101 -4.63 -7.46 -0.08
C ALA A 101 -4.52 -8.73 -0.97
N ARG A 102 -3.32 -9.26 -1.21
CA ARG A 102 -3.15 -10.53 -1.93
C ARG A 102 -3.58 -11.77 -1.13
N TYR A 103 -3.77 -11.63 0.19
CA TYR A 103 -4.01 -12.72 1.12
C TYR A 103 -5.25 -12.53 2.01
N TRP A 104 -5.78 -11.31 2.12
CA TRP A 104 -6.98 -11.01 2.92
C TRP A 104 -8.24 -11.63 2.31
N GLU A 105 -9.22 -11.92 3.16
CA GLU A 105 -10.55 -12.36 2.70
C GLU A 105 -11.27 -11.21 2.01
N ASN A 106 -11.18 -9.99 2.56
CA ASN A 106 -11.62 -8.76 1.93
C ASN A 106 -10.40 -7.89 1.56
N PRO A 107 -9.98 -7.87 0.27
CA PRO A 107 -8.74 -7.23 -0.16
C PRO A 107 -8.83 -5.70 -0.25
N TYR A 108 -10.00 -5.13 0.03
CA TYR A 108 -10.33 -3.73 -0.25
C TYR A 108 -10.48 -2.92 1.04
N ILE A 109 -9.93 -1.70 1.03
CA ILE A 109 -10.07 -0.74 2.12
C ILE A 109 -10.94 0.43 1.64
N SER A 110 -11.99 0.75 2.39
CA SER A 110 -12.86 1.91 2.12
C SER A 110 -12.10 3.22 2.34
N TYR A 111 -12.46 4.26 1.60
CA TYR A 111 -12.00 5.62 1.86
C TYR A 111 -12.14 6.03 3.34
N ASP A 112 -13.26 5.67 3.96
CA ASP A 112 -13.59 6.05 5.35
C ASP A 112 -12.65 5.41 6.38
N ASP A 113 -12.00 4.30 6.02
CA ASP A 113 -11.07 3.58 6.89
C ASP A 113 -9.63 4.12 6.75
N ILE A 114 -9.36 4.98 5.77
CA ILE A 114 -8.07 5.66 5.64
C ILE A 114 -7.96 6.70 6.74
N MET A 115 -6.81 6.72 7.43
CA MET A 115 -6.55 7.58 8.58
C MET A 115 -5.53 8.68 8.30
N GLY A 116 -4.70 8.53 7.26
CA GLY A 116 -3.71 9.53 6.89
C GLY A 116 -2.64 9.07 5.90
N LYS A 117 -1.95 10.05 5.31
CA LYS A 117 -0.79 9.84 4.43
C LYS A 117 0.51 9.95 5.21
N ALA A 118 1.35 8.91 5.17
CA ALA A 118 2.70 8.96 5.69
C ALA A 118 3.58 9.84 4.80
N ARG A 119 4.28 10.82 5.38
CA ARG A 119 5.03 11.84 4.62
C ARG A 119 6.53 11.78 4.86
N PHE A 120 6.94 11.58 6.11
CA PHE A 120 8.36 11.64 6.50
C PHE A 120 8.69 10.58 7.54
N ILE A 121 9.92 10.08 7.52
CA ILE A 121 10.56 9.48 8.68
C ILE A 121 11.16 10.64 9.48
N ILE A 122 10.77 10.76 10.75
CA ILE A 122 11.27 11.81 11.66
C ILE A 122 12.29 11.29 12.67
N LYS A 123 12.27 9.98 12.97
CA LYS A 123 13.31 9.30 13.76
C LYS A 123 13.50 7.85 13.26
N PRO A 124 14.69 7.25 13.44
CA PRO A 124 15.92 7.87 13.90
C PRO A 124 16.41 8.95 12.92
N PHE A 125 17.16 9.95 13.41
CA PHE A 125 17.58 11.08 12.56
C PHE A 125 18.51 10.66 11.41
N SER A 126 19.22 9.54 11.54
CA SER A 126 20.01 8.93 10.47
C SER A 126 19.17 8.48 9.27
N ARG A 127 17.86 8.31 9.46
CA ARG A 127 16.88 7.96 8.42
C ARG A 127 15.89 9.08 8.15
N PHE A 128 16.13 10.29 8.66
CA PHE A 128 15.25 11.43 8.44
C PHE A 128 15.13 11.70 6.93
N GLY A 129 13.89 11.76 6.43
CA GLY A 129 13.66 11.96 5.00
C GLY A 129 12.21 11.82 4.61
N LYS A 130 11.91 12.25 3.38
CA LYS A 130 10.59 12.08 2.77
C LYS A 130 10.38 10.62 2.40
N LEU A 131 9.19 10.10 2.70
CA LEU A 131 8.76 8.79 2.21
C LEU A 131 8.39 8.90 0.72
N GLN A 132 8.91 7.98 -0.09
CA GLN A 132 8.63 7.85 -1.51
C GLN A 132 8.21 6.43 -1.85
#